data_AF-A9YPF0-F1
#
_entry.id   AF-A9YPF0-F1
#
_cell.length_a   1.000
_cell.length_b   1.000
_cell.length_c   1.000
_cell.angle_alpha   90.00
_cell.angle_beta   90.00
_cell.angle_gamma   90.00
#
_symmetry.space_group_name_H-M   'P 1'
#
loop_
_entity.id
_entity.type
_entity.pdbx_description
1 polymer ?
#
loop_
_entity_poly.entity_id
_entity_poly.type
_entity_poly.pdbx_seq_one_letter_code
_entity_poly.pdbx_strand_id
1 'polypeptide(L)'
;RSDFMKGLGLTGVTLGSASALSPQFRDLDELANSAKVVNKRGWWVKERDYGNPTIEIDWNLMKRRDLRGFSNWDYASLMMAFPGGPPAFKANTPKQAAAVTAKAKEIWPDYAGPTIRDKALSSSFWASAYGHSGYCRSLNQHGMPTEIPAPRPSAINTPVWEGTPEENAAMLRAVFSLVGLGPVIGTTMLDEKSQNFIWEYSGVSWTGDESVPGNKHIVLDSGITESYVDATSFHIPTSQKYVIATHNISCDGFLRCSMAGAGFSSTEEMSYVRVAYAKSIVEQFIRGLGYNVTYGHDLQSAVAWDMWSGVGEHCRMGQVIGSPEYGGLLRTHAVFLY
;
A
#
# COMPACT_ATOMS: atom_id res chain seq x y z
N ARG A 1 8.00 -9.13 11.30
CA ARG A 1 6.63 -9.25 11.89
C ARG A 1 6.60 -10.13 13.14
N SER A 2 7.01 -11.41 13.11
CA SER A 2 6.97 -12.29 14.31
C SER A 2 7.75 -11.70 15.49
N ASP A 3 8.97 -11.19 15.29
CA ASP A 3 9.79 -10.65 16.39
C ASP A 3 9.33 -9.26 16.87
N PHE A 4 8.70 -8.48 15.99
CA PHE A 4 8.01 -7.24 16.39
C PHE A 4 6.76 -7.55 17.24
N MET A 5 5.92 -8.51 16.83
CA MET A 5 4.73 -8.93 17.56
C MET A 5 5.05 -9.63 18.90
N LYS A 6 6.08 -10.49 18.92
CA LYS A 6 6.66 -11.01 20.18
C LYS A 6 7.17 -9.88 21.06
N GLY A 7 7.73 -8.85 20.41
CA GLY A 7 8.21 -7.65 21.06
C GLY A 7 7.14 -6.72 21.61
N LEU A 8 5.91 -6.81 21.12
CA LEU A 8 4.72 -6.08 21.59
C LEU A 8 3.93 -6.84 22.67
N GLY A 9 4.32 -8.08 23.01
CA GLY A 9 3.57 -8.93 23.95
C GLY A 9 2.25 -9.48 23.39
N LEU A 10 1.96 -9.31 22.10
CA LEU A 10 0.67 -9.67 21.48
C LEU A 10 0.59 -11.11 20.96
N THR A 11 1.71 -11.85 20.92
CA THR A 11 1.67 -13.30 20.69
C THR A 11 1.38 -14.00 22.02
N GLY A 12 0.09 -14.16 22.34
CA GLY A 12 -0.47 -15.16 23.24
C GLY A 12 0.27 -15.42 24.56
N VAL A 13 -0.41 -15.11 25.66
CA VAL A 13 -0.21 -15.72 26.98
C VAL A 13 -0.33 -17.25 26.84
N THR A 14 0.72 -17.94 26.40
CA THR A 14 0.87 -19.36 26.66
C THR A 14 1.43 -19.48 28.07
N LEU A 15 0.55 -19.88 28.98
CA LEU A 15 0.85 -20.33 30.33
C LEU A 15 2.16 -21.15 30.34
N GLY A 16 3.23 -20.58 30.91
CA GLY A 16 4.49 -21.29 31.16
C GLY A 16 5.74 -20.58 30.65
N SER A 17 6.38 -19.84 31.55
CA SER A 17 7.84 -19.61 31.58
C SER A 17 8.54 -18.86 30.42
N ALA A 18 8.09 -17.65 30.05
CA ALA A 18 8.96 -16.68 29.33
C ALA A 18 8.51 -15.18 29.35
N SER A 19 7.71 -14.71 30.31
CA SER A 19 7.18 -13.32 30.26
C SER A 19 8.08 -12.21 30.87
N ALA A 20 9.28 -12.53 31.34
CA ALA A 20 10.08 -11.58 32.13
C ALA A 20 11.00 -10.63 31.33
N LEU A 21 11.12 -10.79 30.00
CA LEU A 21 12.13 -10.05 29.20
C LEU A 21 11.60 -9.31 27.97
N SER A 22 10.28 -9.33 27.71
CA SER A 22 9.69 -8.50 26.65
C SER A 22 9.31 -7.12 27.20
N PRO A 23 9.77 -6.01 26.60
CA PRO A 23 9.29 -4.67 26.94
C PRO A 23 7.76 -4.64 26.92
N GLN A 24 7.15 -4.26 28.04
CA GLN A 24 5.72 -3.97 28.11
C GLN A 24 5.55 -2.48 27.80
N PHE A 25 4.89 -2.15 26.70
CA PHE A 25 4.51 -0.77 26.37
C PHE A 25 3.16 -0.48 27.02
N ARG A 26 3.05 0.63 27.72
CA ARG A 26 1.83 1.04 28.42
C ARG A 26 0.91 1.90 27.56
N ASP A 27 1.49 2.64 26.63
CA ASP A 27 0.80 3.54 25.72
C ASP A 27 1.52 3.60 24.36
N LEU A 28 0.97 4.42 23.46
CA LEU A 28 1.53 4.62 22.13
C LEU A 28 2.83 5.41 22.15
N ASP A 29 3.05 6.27 23.14
CA ASP A 29 4.26 7.09 23.26
C ASP A 29 5.46 6.23 23.65
N GLU A 30 5.29 5.32 24.61
CA GLU A 30 6.31 4.32 24.96
C GLU A 30 6.64 3.41 23.76
N LEU A 31 5.62 3.04 22.97
CA LEU A 31 5.83 2.27 21.74
C LEU A 31 6.60 3.08 20.70
N ALA A 32 6.15 4.29 20.37
CA ALA A 32 6.76 5.18 19.38
C ALA A 32 8.22 5.50 19.70
N ASN A 33 8.55 5.67 20.98
CA ASN A 33 9.92 5.89 21.45
C ASN A 33 10.79 4.62 21.50
N SER A 34 10.24 3.45 21.15
CA SER A 34 10.97 2.20 21.20
C SER A 34 11.86 2.00 19.96
N ALA A 35 13.03 1.39 20.17
CA ALA A 35 13.92 1.00 19.08
C ALA A 35 13.29 0.00 18.08
N LYS A 36 12.14 -0.60 18.42
CA LYS A 36 11.43 -1.56 17.56
C LYS A 36 10.67 -0.90 16.41
N VAL A 37 10.42 0.41 16.51
CA VAL A 37 9.69 1.19 15.50
C VAL A 37 10.64 1.86 14.50
N VAL A 38 11.92 1.93 14.83
CA VAL A 38 12.96 2.47 13.96
C VAL A 38 13.37 1.42 12.93
N ASN A 39 13.21 1.75 11.64
CA ASN A 39 13.74 0.92 10.57
C ASN A 39 15.26 1.15 10.44
N LYS A 40 16.07 0.24 11.01
CA LYS A 40 17.53 0.30 10.89
C LYS A 40 17.95 -0.17 9.51
N ARG A 41 18.38 0.76 8.66
CA ARG A 41 18.89 0.46 7.32
C ARG A 41 20.32 -0.09 7.39
N GLY A 42 20.72 -0.84 6.37
CA GLY A 42 22.09 -1.34 6.24
C GLY A 42 23.11 -0.20 6.10
N TRP A 43 24.34 -0.42 6.56
CA TRP A 43 25.43 0.59 6.53
C TRP A 43 25.77 1.13 5.13
N TRP A 44 25.37 0.41 4.08
CA TRP A 44 25.59 0.77 2.68
C TRP A 44 24.47 1.65 2.10
N VAL A 45 23.35 1.81 2.81
CA VAL A 45 22.26 2.71 2.40
C VAL A 45 22.63 4.14 2.76
N LYS A 46 22.45 5.05 1.80
CA LYS A 46 22.78 6.47 1.96
C LYS A 46 21.53 7.31 1.76
N GLU A 47 21.44 8.39 2.53
CA GLU A 47 20.40 9.40 2.34
C GLU A 47 20.77 10.32 1.16
N ARG A 48 19.75 10.87 0.52
CA ARG A 48 19.87 11.84 -0.57
C ARG A 48 19.01 13.05 -0.22
N ASP A 49 19.38 14.19 -0.76
CA ASP A 49 18.60 15.42 -0.60
C ASP A 49 17.18 15.24 -1.16
N TYR A 50 16.22 15.87 -0.50
CA TYR A 50 14.85 15.90 -0.97
C TYR A 50 14.76 16.44 -2.42
N GLY A 51 13.94 15.79 -3.23
CA GLY A 51 13.77 16.15 -4.64
C GLY A 51 14.88 15.69 -5.58
N ASN A 52 15.84 14.89 -5.10
CA ASN A 52 16.95 14.33 -5.87
C ASN A 52 16.95 12.79 -5.87
N PRO A 53 15.97 12.13 -6.54
CA PRO A 53 15.93 10.67 -6.64
C PRO A 53 17.11 10.11 -7.47
N THR A 54 17.29 8.79 -7.49
CA THR A 54 18.38 8.14 -8.25
C THR A 54 18.10 8.03 -9.74
N ILE A 55 16.87 8.28 -10.17
CA ILE A 55 16.50 8.39 -11.58
C ILE A 55 16.43 9.85 -12.01
N GLU A 56 16.88 10.13 -13.23
CA GLU A 56 16.68 11.44 -13.84
C GLU A 56 15.20 11.61 -14.22
N ILE A 57 14.61 12.73 -13.80
CA ILE A 57 13.24 13.10 -14.15
C ILE A 57 13.31 14.43 -14.90
N ASP A 58 12.84 14.43 -16.15
CA ASP A 58 12.64 15.67 -16.90
C ASP A 58 11.32 16.32 -16.45
N TRP A 59 11.44 17.26 -15.53
CA TRP A 59 10.30 17.98 -14.96
C TRP A 59 9.56 18.87 -15.97
N ASN A 60 10.16 19.21 -17.12
CA ASN A 60 9.46 19.95 -18.18
C ASN A 60 8.49 19.05 -18.95
N LEU A 61 8.73 17.73 -18.94
CA LEU A 61 7.88 16.73 -19.59
C LEU A 61 6.92 16.06 -18.60
N MET A 62 7.28 16.04 -17.32
CA MET A 62 6.48 15.40 -16.28
C MET A 62 5.18 16.18 -16.06
N LYS A 63 4.06 15.47 -16.24
CA LYS A 63 2.71 16.01 -16.04
C LYS A 63 1.79 14.94 -15.48
N ARG A 64 0.73 15.37 -14.81
CA ARG A 64 -0.35 14.49 -14.34
C ARG A 64 -0.86 13.63 -15.50
N ARG A 65 -0.93 12.31 -15.26
CA ARG A 65 -1.36 11.35 -16.29
C ARG A 65 -2.88 11.28 -16.36
N ASP A 66 -3.44 11.40 -17.56
CA ASP A 66 -4.84 11.10 -17.82
C ASP A 66 -5.01 9.57 -17.98
N LEU A 67 -5.79 8.96 -17.08
CA LEU A 67 -6.10 7.53 -17.14
C LEU A 67 -7.43 7.22 -17.84
N ARG A 68 -8.11 8.20 -18.46
CA ARG A 68 -9.32 7.90 -19.24
C ARG A 68 -9.02 6.91 -20.36
N GLY A 69 -9.84 5.87 -20.46
CA GLY A 69 -9.64 4.78 -21.42
C GLY A 69 -8.50 3.82 -21.04
N PHE A 70 -7.82 4.07 -19.92
CA PHE A 70 -6.95 3.10 -19.26
C PHE A 70 -7.68 2.58 -18.04
N SER A 71 -7.61 1.28 -17.83
CA SER A 71 -7.92 0.74 -16.52
C SER A 71 -6.63 0.44 -15.79
N ASN A 72 -6.62 0.72 -14.49
CA ASN A 72 -5.72 0.05 -13.58
C ASN A 72 -6.26 -1.39 -13.47
N TRP A 73 -5.67 -2.32 -14.23
CA TRP A 73 -5.94 -3.77 -14.13
C TRP A 73 -7.22 -4.31 -14.81
N ASP A 74 -7.71 -3.69 -15.88
CA ASP A 74 -8.78 -4.31 -16.68
C ASP A 74 -8.23 -5.45 -17.54
N TYR A 75 -8.58 -6.67 -17.14
CA TYR A 75 -8.25 -7.89 -17.85
C TYR A 75 -8.85 -7.89 -19.27
N ALA A 76 -10.03 -7.27 -19.48
CA ALA A 76 -10.64 -7.16 -20.80
C ALA A 76 -9.82 -6.27 -21.72
N SER A 77 -9.42 -5.07 -21.29
CA SER A 77 -8.53 -4.18 -22.04
C SER A 77 -7.18 -4.84 -22.35
N LEU A 78 -6.57 -5.54 -21.38
CA LEU A 78 -5.33 -6.30 -21.56
C LEU A 78 -5.49 -7.39 -22.64
N MET A 79 -6.58 -8.17 -22.56
CA MET A 79 -6.89 -9.22 -23.52
C MET A 79 -7.13 -8.68 -24.92
N MET A 80 -7.79 -7.53 -25.03
CA MET A 80 -8.06 -6.86 -26.32
C MET A 80 -6.79 -6.27 -26.94
N ALA A 81 -5.87 -5.75 -26.12
CA ALA A 81 -4.60 -5.18 -26.58
C ALA A 81 -3.52 -6.25 -26.87
N PHE A 82 -3.71 -7.49 -26.42
CA PHE A 82 -2.74 -8.56 -26.64
C PHE A 82 -2.62 -8.90 -28.15
N PRO A 83 -1.41 -9.10 -28.70
CA PRO A 83 -1.25 -9.51 -30.10
C PRO A 83 -2.02 -10.81 -30.39
N GLY A 84 -2.97 -10.75 -31.33
CA GLY A 84 -3.91 -11.86 -31.63
C GLY A 84 -5.19 -11.88 -30.78
N GLY A 85 -5.40 -10.83 -29.98
CA GLY A 85 -6.62 -10.57 -29.23
C GLY A 85 -6.92 -11.56 -28.10
N PRO A 86 -8.17 -11.54 -27.59
CA PRO A 86 -8.61 -12.40 -26.49
C PRO A 86 -8.33 -13.90 -26.66
N PRO A 87 -8.50 -14.50 -27.86
CA PRO A 87 -8.19 -15.93 -28.05
C PRO A 87 -6.70 -16.24 -27.87
N ALA A 88 -5.82 -15.41 -28.45
CA ALA A 88 -4.37 -15.59 -28.30
C ALA A 88 -3.93 -15.36 -26.86
N PHE A 89 -4.51 -14.38 -26.17
CA PHE A 89 -4.27 -14.17 -24.75
C PHE A 89 -4.62 -15.43 -23.94
N LYS A 90 -5.85 -15.95 -24.07
CA LYS A 90 -6.32 -17.16 -23.37
C LYS A 90 -5.43 -18.39 -23.65
N ALA A 91 -4.97 -18.55 -24.90
CA ALA A 91 -4.09 -19.64 -25.27
C ALA A 91 -2.68 -19.53 -24.66
N ASN A 92 -2.23 -18.32 -24.31
CA ASN A 92 -0.92 -18.09 -23.68
C ASN A 92 -0.97 -18.14 -22.16
N THR A 93 -2.12 -17.93 -21.52
CA THR A 93 -2.27 -18.00 -20.06
C THR A 93 -1.67 -19.27 -19.42
N PRO A 94 -1.90 -20.50 -19.94
CA PRO A 94 -1.32 -21.71 -19.34
C PRO A 94 0.21 -21.75 -19.45
N LYS A 95 0.82 -21.03 -20.41
CA LYS A 95 2.28 -21.01 -20.61
C LYS A 95 3.00 -20.31 -19.46
N GLN A 96 2.38 -19.30 -18.86
CA GLN A 96 2.94 -18.62 -17.70
C GLN A 96 3.08 -19.60 -16.52
N ALA A 97 2.00 -20.32 -16.19
CA ALA A 97 2.02 -21.32 -15.11
C ALA A 97 3.05 -22.43 -15.37
N ALA A 98 3.15 -22.89 -16.62
CA ALA A 98 4.15 -23.88 -17.03
C ALA A 98 5.60 -23.36 -16.87
N ALA A 99 5.88 -22.15 -17.33
CA ALA A 99 7.22 -21.54 -17.23
C ALA A 99 7.66 -21.33 -15.78
N VAL A 100 6.75 -20.85 -14.94
CA VAL A 100 7.00 -20.64 -13.51
C VAL A 100 7.20 -21.97 -12.79
N THR A 101 6.43 -23.01 -13.13
CA THR A 101 6.64 -24.37 -12.60
C THR A 101 7.98 -24.97 -13.04
N ALA A 102 8.36 -24.78 -14.31
CA ALA A 102 9.65 -25.25 -14.83
C ALA A 102 10.81 -24.58 -14.09
N LYS A 103 10.74 -23.26 -13.87
CA LYS A 103 11.77 -22.53 -13.12
C LYS A 103 11.84 -22.97 -11.67
N ALA A 104 10.71 -23.24 -11.03
CA ALA A 104 10.67 -23.77 -9.66
C ALA A 104 11.37 -25.14 -9.57
N LYS A 105 11.17 -26.04 -10.54
CA LYS A 105 11.87 -27.34 -10.60
C LYS A 105 13.37 -27.21 -10.86
N GLU A 106 13.79 -26.22 -11.65
CA GLU A 106 15.20 -25.93 -11.89
C GLU A 106 15.92 -25.51 -10.59
N ILE A 107 15.28 -24.65 -9.79
CA ILE A 107 15.85 -24.14 -8.53
C ILE A 107 15.73 -25.19 -7.40
N TRP A 108 14.60 -25.90 -7.35
CA TRP A 108 14.27 -26.91 -6.36
C TRP A 108 13.92 -28.22 -7.06
N PRO A 109 14.90 -29.13 -7.28
CA PRO A 109 14.67 -30.38 -8.01
C PRO A 109 13.56 -31.26 -7.42
N ASP A 110 13.38 -31.24 -6.11
CA ASP A 110 12.35 -32.00 -5.40
C ASP A 110 10.98 -31.30 -5.37
N TYR A 111 10.80 -30.18 -6.09
CA TYR A 111 9.55 -29.44 -6.14
C TYR A 111 8.44 -30.26 -6.83
N ALA A 112 7.54 -30.79 -6.01
CA ALA A 112 6.39 -31.58 -6.44
C ALA A 112 5.21 -30.74 -6.96
N GLY A 113 5.31 -29.41 -6.90
CA GLY A 113 4.21 -28.51 -7.23
C GLY A 113 3.28 -28.18 -6.05
N PRO A 114 2.25 -27.36 -6.28
CA PRO A 114 1.32 -26.93 -5.23
C PRO A 114 0.36 -28.06 -4.82
N THR A 115 0.17 -28.22 -3.52
CA THR A 115 -0.78 -29.16 -2.90
C THR A 115 -2.19 -28.57 -2.82
N ILE A 116 -3.17 -29.38 -2.36
CA ILE A 116 -4.51 -28.89 -2.07
C ILE A 116 -4.52 -27.78 -1.00
N ARG A 117 -3.58 -27.80 -0.05
CA ARG A 117 -3.46 -26.78 1.01
C ARG A 117 -3.03 -25.44 0.42
N ASP A 118 -2.10 -25.46 -0.52
CA ASP A 118 -1.61 -24.28 -1.24
C ASP A 118 -2.72 -23.65 -2.09
N LYS A 119 -3.46 -24.48 -2.83
CA LYS A 119 -4.62 -24.05 -3.62
C LYS A 119 -5.74 -23.47 -2.75
N ALA A 120 -6.02 -24.10 -1.60
CA ALA A 120 -7.02 -23.60 -0.66
C ALA A 120 -6.61 -22.23 -0.10
N LEU A 121 -5.34 -22.07 0.31
CA LEU A 121 -4.81 -20.80 0.80
C LEU A 121 -4.90 -19.69 -0.25
N SER A 122 -4.43 -19.97 -1.47
CA SER A 122 -4.52 -19.07 -2.63
C SER A 122 -5.98 -18.64 -2.89
N SER A 123 -6.89 -19.61 -2.88
CA SER A 123 -8.33 -19.36 -3.08
C SER A 123 -8.94 -18.53 -1.95
N SER A 124 -8.51 -18.73 -0.69
CA SER A 124 -8.95 -17.92 0.44
C SER A 124 -8.51 -16.47 0.30
N PHE A 125 -7.25 -16.22 -0.10
CA PHE A 125 -6.77 -14.86 -0.34
C PHE A 125 -7.52 -14.18 -1.47
N TRP A 126 -7.74 -14.88 -2.58
CA TRP A 126 -8.55 -14.40 -3.70
C TRP A 126 -9.97 -14.04 -3.28
N ALA A 127 -10.64 -14.94 -2.54
CA ALA A 127 -12.01 -14.73 -2.08
C ALA A 127 -12.11 -13.50 -1.15
N SER A 128 -11.13 -13.32 -0.26
CA SER A 128 -11.07 -12.13 0.60
C SER A 128 -10.73 -10.85 -0.16
N ALA A 129 -9.89 -10.92 -1.20
CA ALA A 129 -9.67 -9.83 -2.16
C ALA A 129 -10.82 -9.69 -3.19
N TYR A 130 -11.91 -10.44 -3.03
CA TYR A 130 -13.08 -10.44 -3.92
C TYR A 130 -12.76 -10.70 -5.40
N GLY A 131 -11.72 -11.47 -5.66
CA GLY A 131 -11.39 -11.98 -6.97
C GLY A 131 -11.05 -10.94 -8.03
N HIS A 132 -10.56 -9.80 -7.60
CA HIS A 132 -9.77 -8.88 -8.40
C HIS A 132 -8.60 -8.46 -7.52
N SER A 133 -7.46 -8.10 -8.10
CA SER A 133 -6.40 -7.39 -7.40
C SER A 133 -6.83 -5.98 -6.92
N GLY A 134 -8.14 -5.69 -6.95
CA GLY A 134 -8.80 -4.60 -6.27
C GLY A 134 -9.22 -5.07 -4.89
N TYR A 135 -8.99 -4.23 -3.89
CA TYR A 135 -9.30 -4.50 -2.49
C TYR A 135 -10.68 -5.12 -2.25
N CYS A 136 -10.84 -5.69 -1.05
CA CYS A 136 -12.14 -6.04 -0.50
C CYS A 136 -13.20 -5.00 -0.94
N ARG A 137 -14.29 -5.51 -1.53
CA ARG A 137 -15.33 -4.67 -2.15
C ARG A 137 -15.72 -3.51 -1.24
N SER A 138 -15.76 -2.32 -1.81
CA SER A 138 -16.07 -1.08 -1.09
C SER A 138 -15.10 -0.78 0.06
N LEU A 139 -13.82 -1.14 0.00
CA LEU A 139 -12.80 -0.60 0.93
C LEU A 139 -11.79 0.35 0.24
N ASN A 140 -12.06 0.69 -1.02
CA ASN A 140 -11.31 1.69 -1.79
C ASN A 140 -11.63 3.12 -1.34
N GLN A 141 -11.24 4.14 -2.10
CA GLN A 141 -11.47 5.56 -1.80
C GLN A 141 -12.90 5.82 -1.26
N HIS A 142 -13.05 6.28 -0.01
CA HIS A 142 -14.34 6.47 0.70
C HIS A 142 -15.27 5.25 0.78
N GLY A 143 -14.77 4.05 0.48
CA GLY A 143 -15.59 2.86 0.34
C GLY A 143 -16.11 2.32 1.67
N MET A 144 -15.31 2.38 2.74
CA MET A 144 -15.73 1.89 4.06
C MET A 144 -16.49 3.01 4.79
N PRO A 145 -17.84 2.99 4.85
CA PRO A 145 -18.55 3.92 5.70
C PRO A 145 -18.18 3.62 7.15
N THR A 146 -17.51 4.55 7.82
CA THR A 146 -17.36 4.48 9.26
C THR A 146 -18.67 4.94 9.89
N GLU A 147 -19.56 3.98 10.20
CA GLU A 147 -20.85 4.24 10.86
C GLU A 147 -20.66 5.06 12.15
N ILE A 148 -19.55 4.80 12.85
CA ILE A 148 -19.14 5.55 14.04
C ILE A 148 -17.69 6.00 13.82
N PRO A 149 -17.45 7.22 13.31
CA PRO A 149 -16.09 7.72 13.13
C PRO A 149 -15.42 7.98 14.48
N ALA A 150 -14.08 7.95 14.51
CA ALA A 150 -13.31 8.39 15.67
C ALA A 150 -13.71 9.84 16.03
N PRO A 151 -13.95 10.12 17.32
CA PRO A 151 -14.30 11.46 17.74
C PRO A 151 -13.15 12.42 17.43
N ARG A 152 -13.50 13.60 16.92
CA ARG A 152 -12.53 14.71 16.82
C ARG A 152 -12.14 15.13 18.25
N PRO A 153 -10.93 15.70 18.46
CA PRO A 153 -10.50 16.19 19.77
C PRO A 153 -11.54 17.12 20.45
N SER A 154 -12.14 18.03 19.67
CA SER A 154 -13.18 18.95 20.16
C SER A 154 -14.44 18.24 20.68
N ALA A 155 -14.78 17.06 20.16
CA ALA A 155 -15.94 16.29 20.61
C ALA A 155 -15.72 15.58 21.96
N ILE A 156 -14.46 15.43 22.37
CA ILE A 156 -14.06 14.83 23.65
C ILE A 156 -13.30 15.81 24.56
N ASN A 157 -13.37 17.12 24.26
CA ASN A 157 -12.73 18.20 25.02
C ASN A 157 -11.21 18.04 25.19
N THR A 158 -10.53 17.49 24.19
CA THR A 158 -9.06 17.43 24.13
C THR A 158 -8.54 18.39 23.06
N PRO A 159 -7.33 18.95 23.22
CA PRO A 159 -6.70 19.73 22.17
C PRO A 159 -6.35 18.86 20.95
N VAL A 160 -6.19 19.50 19.80
CA VAL A 160 -5.55 18.88 18.63
C VAL A 160 -4.13 18.46 19.02
N TRP A 161 -3.69 17.28 18.57
CA TRP A 161 -2.32 16.83 18.82
C TRP A 161 -1.32 17.77 18.17
N GLU A 162 -0.22 18.06 18.84
CA GLU A 162 0.90 18.83 18.28
C GLU A 162 2.20 18.12 18.70
N GLY A 163 3.09 17.90 17.74
CA GLY A 163 4.34 17.18 17.95
C GLY A 163 5.37 17.54 16.89
N THR A 164 6.63 17.22 17.16
CA THR A 164 7.71 17.40 16.17
C THR A 164 7.54 16.43 14.99
N PRO A 165 8.09 16.74 13.80
CA PRO A 165 8.07 15.81 12.66
C PRO A 165 8.61 14.42 13.01
N GLU A 166 9.65 14.35 13.85
CA GLU A 166 10.28 13.11 14.29
C GLU A 166 9.34 12.28 15.19
N GLU A 167 8.69 12.92 16.16
CA GLU A 167 7.69 12.29 17.04
C GLU A 167 6.49 11.78 16.23
N ASN A 168 5.99 12.60 15.30
CA ASN A 168 4.86 12.23 14.45
C ASN A 168 5.23 11.04 13.54
N ALA A 169 6.42 11.05 12.93
CA ALA A 169 6.88 9.92 12.12
C ALA A 169 7.05 8.64 12.93
N ALA A 170 7.57 8.73 14.16
CA ALA A 170 7.69 7.60 15.08
C ALA A 170 6.32 7.05 15.49
N MET A 171 5.37 7.93 15.83
CA MET A 171 3.99 7.58 16.16
C MET A 171 3.28 6.89 15.00
N LEU A 172 3.39 7.43 13.79
CA LEU A 172 2.82 6.81 12.60
C LEU A 172 3.41 5.41 12.39
N ARG A 173 4.74 5.25 12.44
CA ARG A 173 5.36 3.91 12.31
C ARG A 173 4.84 2.93 13.36
N ALA A 174 4.61 3.38 14.60
CA ALA A 174 4.07 2.54 15.68
C ALA A 174 2.65 2.06 15.32
N VAL A 175 1.77 2.98 14.92
CA VAL A 175 0.39 2.66 14.51
C VAL A 175 0.38 1.74 13.30
N PHE A 176 1.12 2.05 12.24
CA PHE A 176 1.24 1.20 11.05
C PHE A 176 1.72 -0.21 11.41
N SER A 177 2.65 -0.33 12.35
CA SER A 177 3.15 -1.63 12.79
C SER A 177 2.11 -2.43 13.59
N LEU A 178 1.30 -1.77 14.42
CA LEU A 178 0.18 -2.40 15.14
C LEU A 178 -0.88 -2.96 14.19
N VAL A 179 -1.21 -2.23 13.13
CA VAL A 179 -2.24 -2.64 12.16
C VAL A 179 -1.73 -3.58 11.06
N GLY A 180 -0.44 -3.95 11.08
CA GLY A 180 0.13 -4.94 10.17
C GLY A 180 0.62 -4.40 8.82
N LEU A 181 0.88 -3.08 8.74
CA LEU A 181 1.47 -2.37 7.60
C LEU A 181 2.84 -1.74 7.89
N GLY A 182 3.42 -1.99 9.07
CA GLY A 182 4.69 -1.40 9.48
C GLY A 182 5.84 -2.40 9.58
N PRO A 183 7.06 -1.92 9.83
CA PRO A 183 7.41 -0.52 10.12
C PRO A 183 7.81 0.31 8.89
N VAL A 184 7.73 -0.24 7.67
CA VAL A 184 8.22 0.42 6.46
C VAL A 184 7.23 1.47 5.98
N ILE A 185 7.41 2.70 6.46
CA ILE A 185 6.74 3.88 5.93
C ILE A 185 7.77 4.89 5.47
N GLY A 186 7.44 5.59 4.39
CA GLY A 186 8.09 6.81 3.96
C GLY A 186 7.20 8.01 4.25
N THR A 187 7.81 9.14 4.59
CA THR A 187 7.13 10.42 4.73
C THR A 187 7.76 11.41 3.78
N THR A 188 6.97 12.12 3.01
CA THR A 188 7.44 13.08 2.00
C THR A 188 6.42 14.20 1.81
N MET A 189 6.66 15.12 0.88
CA MET A 189 5.77 16.25 0.62
C MET A 189 4.91 16.01 -0.62
N LEU A 190 3.69 16.58 -0.58
CA LEU A 190 2.87 16.89 -1.75
C LEU A 190 3.11 18.36 -2.12
N ASP A 191 4.03 18.57 -3.04
CA ASP A 191 4.51 19.86 -3.54
C ASP A 191 4.25 20.01 -5.06
N GLU A 192 4.62 21.17 -5.63
CA GLU A 192 4.40 21.47 -7.05
C GLU A 192 4.91 20.38 -8.00
N LYS A 193 6.06 19.75 -7.69
CA LYS A 193 6.63 18.68 -8.51
C LYS A 193 5.86 17.38 -8.35
N SER A 194 5.65 16.97 -7.11
CA SER A 194 5.04 15.67 -6.76
C SER A 194 3.52 15.63 -6.99
N GLN A 195 2.86 16.78 -7.16
CA GLN A 195 1.50 16.84 -7.69
C GLN A 195 1.36 16.14 -9.05
N ASN A 196 2.44 16.08 -9.86
CA ASN A 196 2.45 15.34 -11.12
C ASN A 196 2.40 13.81 -10.95
N PHE A 197 2.59 13.29 -9.74
CA PHE A 197 2.43 11.86 -9.43
C PHE A 197 0.96 11.47 -9.21
N ILE A 198 0.08 12.47 -9.08
CA ILE A 198 -1.37 12.30 -9.01
C ILE A 198 -1.92 12.29 -10.44
N TRP A 199 -2.86 11.41 -10.72
CA TRP A 199 -3.54 11.36 -12.01
C TRP A 199 -4.36 12.62 -12.26
N GLU A 200 -4.52 13.00 -13.53
CA GLU A 200 -5.42 14.08 -13.96
C GLU A 200 -6.86 13.57 -13.90
N TYR A 201 -7.10 12.39 -14.46
CA TYR A 201 -8.36 11.67 -14.40
C TYR A 201 -8.12 10.26 -13.91
N SER A 202 -9.08 9.73 -13.15
CA SER A 202 -9.12 8.33 -12.77
C SER A 202 -9.33 7.38 -13.96
N GLY A 203 -8.95 6.12 -13.78
CA GLY A 203 -9.21 5.07 -14.76
C GLY A 203 -10.68 4.60 -14.80
N VAL A 204 -10.96 3.65 -15.67
CA VAL A 204 -12.32 3.13 -15.95
C VAL A 204 -12.97 2.42 -14.75
N SER A 205 -12.17 1.83 -13.85
CA SER A 205 -12.61 1.27 -12.56
C SER A 205 -11.65 1.72 -11.48
N TRP A 206 -12.07 2.71 -10.69
CA TRP A 206 -11.26 3.27 -9.63
C TRP A 206 -11.63 2.72 -8.26
N THR A 207 -12.90 2.41 -8.04
CA THR A 207 -13.41 2.01 -6.72
C THR A 207 -13.40 0.50 -6.53
N GLY A 208 -12.94 -0.28 -7.51
CA GLY A 208 -13.17 -1.73 -7.55
C GLY A 208 -14.67 -2.10 -7.60
N ASP A 209 -15.54 -1.09 -7.75
CA ASP A 209 -16.98 -1.21 -7.92
C ASP A 209 -17.33 -0.67 -9.30
N GLU A 210 -17.53 -1.60 -10.24
CA GLU A 210 -17.85 -1.31 -11.65
C GLU A 210 -19.18 -0.57 -11.84
N SER A 211 -20.00 -0.46 -10.78
CA SER A 211 -21.24 0.33 -10.82
C SER A 211 -21.01 1.84 -10.66
N VAL A 212 -19.82 2.27 -10.23
CA VAL A 212 -19.46 3.69 -10.15
C VAL A 212 -18.79 4.10 -11.47
N PRO A 213 -19.30 5.12 -12.18
CA PRO A 213 -18.63 5.63 -13.37
C PRO A 213 -17.18 6.00 -13.05
N GLY A 214 -16.23 5.33 -13.69
CA GLY A 214 -14.82 5.74 -13.70
C GLY A 214 -14.62 7.09 -14.38
N ASN A 215 -13.37 7.54 -14.51
CA ASN A 215 -13.00 8.79 -15.17
C ASN A 215 -13.41 10.09 -14.44
N LYS A 216 -13.50 10.07 -13.11
CA LYS A 216 -13.52 11.29 -12.29
C LYS A 216 -12.29 12.15 -12.56
N HIS A 217 -12.50 13.45 -12.74
CA HIS A 217 -11.44 14.44 -12.75
C HIS A 217 -10.90 14.61 -11.34
N ILE A 218 -9.59 14.61 -11.16
CA ILE A 218 -8.98 14.79 -9.84
C ILE A 218 -8.59 16.26 -9.74
N VAL A 219 -9.11 16.97 -8.74
CA VAL A 219 -8.94 18.40 -8.56
C VAL A 219 -8.13 18.65 -7.31
N LEU A 220 -7.03 19.39 -7.44
CA LEU A 220 -6.31 19.94 -6.30
C LEU A 220 -6.96 21.29 -5.96
N ASP A 221 -7.64 21.36 -4.83
CA ASP A 221 -8.59 22.42 -4.51
C ASP A 221 -8.14 23.20 -3.27
N SER A 222 -7.97 24.51 -3.40
CA SER A 222 -7.60 25.40 -2.29
C SER A 222 -8.77 25.94 -1.48
N GLY A 223 -10.01 25.72 -1.94
CA GLY A 223 -11.22 26.19 -1.28
C GLY A 223 -11.79 25.25 -0.22
N ILE A 224 -11.18 24.09 0.00
CA ILE A 224 -11.70 23.02 0.86
C ILE A 224 -10.67 22.59 1.91
N THR A 225 -11.15 21.95 2.98
CA THR A 225 -10.31 21.40 4.07
C THR A 225 -10.41 19.88 4.20
N GLU A 226 -11.43 19.26 3.61
CA GLU A 226 -11.65 17.82 3.58
C GLU A 226 -11.90 17.38 2.12
N SER A 227 -11.32 16.25 1.72
CA SER A 227 -11.58 15.69 0.38
C SER A 227 -13.00 15.15 0.27
N TYR A 228 -13.59 15.29 -0.92
CA TYR A 228 -14.89 14.73 -1.23
C TYR A 228 -14.94 14.27 -2.70
N VAL A 229 -15.98 13.51 -3.02
CA VAL A 229 -16.27 13.03 -4.37
C VAL A 229 -17.65 13.51 -4.76
N ASP A 230 -17.78 14.06 -5.96
CA ASP A 230 -19.05 14.42 -6.56
C ASP A 230 -19.35 13.56 -7.81
N ALA A 231 -20.34 13.95 -8.61
CA ALA A 231 -20.76 13.22 -9.80
C ALA A 231 -19.68 13.11 -10.89
N THR A 232 -18.69 14.01 -10.96
CA THR A 232 -17.69 14.06 -12.03
C THR A 232 -16.25 14.19 -11.54
N SER A 233 -16.03 14.51 -10.27
CA SER A 233 -14.71 14.88 -9.75
C SER A 233 -14.41 14.31 -8.37
N PHE A 234 -13.12 14.18 -8.08
CA PHE A 234 -12.53 13.92 -6.78
C PHE A 234 -11.74 15.17 -6.37
N HIS A 235 -12.04 15.78 -5.22
CA HIS A 235 -11.35 16.98 -4.75
C HIS A 235 -10.39 16.66 -3.61
N ILE A 236 -9.13 17.07 -3.74
CA ILE A 236 -8.07 16.95 -2.73
C ILE A 236 -7.71 18.35 -2.23
N PRO A 237 -7.77 18.64 -0.92
CA PRO A 237 -7.32 19.92 -0.38
C PRO A 237 -5.83 20.18 -0.66
N THR A 238 -5.49 21.34 -1.24
CA THR A 238 -4.08 21.77 -1.41
C THR A 238 -3.38 22.07 -0.08
N SER A 239 -4.13 22.17 1.01
CA SER A 239 -3.59 22.26 2.36
C SER A 239 -2.96 20.95 2.84
N GLN A 240 -3.26 19.81 2.22
CA GLN A 240 -2.58 18.55 2.49
C GLN A 240 -1.20 18.55 1.85
N LYS A 241 -0.16 18.82 2.64
CA LYS A 241 1.22 19.00 2.17
C LYS A 241 2.12 17.81 2.43
N TYR A 242 1.70 16.86 3.26
CA TYR A 242 2.49 15.67 3.56
C TYR A 242 1.88 14.44 2.91
N VAL A 243 2.75 13.48 2.59
CA VAL A 243 2.40 12.18 2.07
C VAL A 243 3.04 11.10 2.92
N ILE A 244 2.25 10.11 3.32
CA ILE A 244 2.75 8.87 3.90
C ILE A 244 2.73 7.80 2.82
N ALA A 245 3.91 7.36 2.38
CA ALA A 245 4.09 6.19 1.52
C ALA A 245 4.13 4.93 2.41
N THR A 246 3.04 4.17 2.40
CA THR A 246 2.81 3.03 3.29
C THR A 246 3.07 1.74 2.56
N HIS A 247 3.73 0.76 3.20
CA HIS A 247 4.11 -0.48 2.53
C HIS A 247 3.61 -1.70 3.29
N ASN A 248 2.95 -2.61 2.60
CA ASN A 248 2.81 -3.97 3.12
C ASN A 248 3.95 -4.85 2.62
N ILE A 249 4.31 -5.85 3.42
CA ILE A 249 5.29 -6.85 3.04
C ILE A 249 4.56 -8.03 2.39
N SER A 250 4.97 -8.34 1.17
CA SER A 250 4.52 -9.46 0.36
C SER A 250 4.83 -10.81 1.02
N CYS A 251 4.14 -11.87 0.59
CA CYS A 251 4.29 -13.23 1.13
C CYS A 251 5.57 -13.93 0.60
N ASP A 252 6.74 -13.42 0.98
CA ASP A 252 8.06 -13.75 0.41
C ASP A 252 8.29 -15.24 0.09
N GLY A 253 8.21 -16.12 1.09
CA GLY A 253 8.47 -17.55 0.91
C GLY A 253 7.54 -18.22 -0.12
N PHE A 254 6.29 -17.78 -0.19
CA PHE A 254 5.32 -18.31 -1.15
C PHE A 254 5.46 -17.72 -2.55
N LEU A 255 5.97 -16.49 -2.67
CA LEU A 255 6.27 -15.86 -3.95
C LEU A 255 7.48 -16.49 -4.61
N ARG A 256 8.53 -16.78 -3.81
CA ARG A 256 9.72 -17.45 -4.31
C ARG A 256 9.42 -18.87 -4.76
N CYS A 257 8.62 -19.62 -3.99
CA CYS A 257 8.34 -21.04 -4.25
C CYS A 257 7.10 -21.31 -5.12
N SER A 258 6.61 -20.32 -5.86
CA SER A 258 5.63 -20.53 -6.95
C SER A 258 4.26 -21.09 -6.52
N MET A 259 3.56 -20.39 -5.63
CA MET A 259 2.09 -20.41 -5.66
C MET A 259 1.53 -19.88 -7.00
N ALA A 260 2.36 -19.22 -7.82
CA ALA A 260 2.02 -18.87 -9.20
C ALA A 260 1.70 -20.10 -10.08
N GLY A 261 2.21 -21.30 -9.75
CA GLY A 261 1.77 -22.56 -10.38
C GLY A 261 0.46 -23.13 -9.83
N ALA A 262 -0.06 -22.60 -8.71
CA ALA A 262 -1.30 -23.08 -8.07
C ALA A 262 -2.58 -22.55 -8.73
N GLY A 263 -2.47 -21.52 -9.56
CA GLY A 263 -3.59 -20.88 -10.24
C GLY A 263 -3.46 -19.37 -10.25
N PHE A 264 -4.48 -18.71 -10.82
CA PHE A 264 -4.55 -17.28 -11.12
C PHE A 264 -4.38 -16.32 -9.94
N SER A 265 -4.39 -16.83 -8.71
CA SER A 265 -4.53 -16.02 -7.50
C SER A 265 -3.26 -16.11 -6.67
N SER A 266 -2.34 -15.19 -6.92
CA SER A 266 -1.06 -15.15 -6.23
C SER A 266 -1.24 -14.90 -4.72
N THR A 267 -0.23 -15.23 -3.92
CA THR A 267 -0.20 -14.86 -2.50
C THR A 267 -0.21 -13.36 -2.22
N GLU A 268 -0.05 -12.53 -3.25
CA GLU A 268 -0.10 -11.07 -3.12
C GLU A 268 -1.49 -10.55 -2.80
N GLU A 269 -2.55 -11.29 -3.05
CA GLU A 269 -3.90 -10.84 -2.71
C GLU A 269 -4.05 -10.52 -1.21
N MET A 270 -3.34 -11.28 -0.37
CA MET A 270 -3.30 -11.02 1.08
C MET A 270 -2.67 -9.66 1.42
N SER A 271 -1.81 -9.12 0.57
CA SER A 271 -1.23 -7.79 0.72
C SER A 271 -2.34 -6.73 0.56
N TYR A 272 -3.18 -6.85 -0.47
CA TYR A 272 -4.32 -5.96 -0.68
C TYR A 272 -5.36 -6.07 0.43
N VAL A 273 -5.70 -7.29 0.88
CA VAL A 273 -6.61 -7.50 2.03
C VAL A 273 -6.10 -6.75 3.28
N ARG A 274 -4.80 -6.84 3.60
CA ARG A 274 -4.22 -6.17 4.78
C ARG A 274 -4.34 -4.64 4.71
N VAL A 275 -4.03 -4.07 3.55
CA VAL A 275 -4.02 -2.61 3.39
C VAL A 275 -5.41 -2.02 3.55
N ALA A 276 -6.44 -2.66 2.99
CA ALA A 276 -7.81 -2.16 3.14
C ALA A 276 -8.21 -1.96 4.61
N TYR A 277 -7.97 -2.96 5.46
CA TYR A 277 -8.29 -2.87 6.89
C TYR A 277 -7.44 -1.83 7.63
N ALA A 278 -6.13 -1.90 7.44
CA ALA A 278 -5.19 -1.08 8.19
C ALA A 278 -5.32 0.42 7.84
N LYS A 279 -5.64 0.74 6.58
CA LYS A 279 -5.92 2.09 6.12
C LYS A 279 -7.07 2.71 6.90
N SER A 280 -8.22 2.05 6.97
CA SER A 280 -9.40 2.60 7.67
C SER A 280 -9.09 2.92 9.13
N ILE A 281 -8.25 2.12 9.78
CA ILE A 281 -7.79 2.40 11.15
C ILE A 281 -6.90 3.64 11.18
N VAL A 282 -5.92 3.76 10.28
CA VAL A 282 -4.99 4.90 10.25
C VAL A 282 -5.72 6.21 9.94
N GLU A 283 -6.67 6.20 9.01
CA GLU A 283 -7.48 7.39 8.71
C GLU A 283 -8.26 7.89 9.93
N GLN A 284 -8.86 6.96 10.67
CA GLN A 284 -9.59 7.28 11.89
C GLN A 284 -8.64 7.69 13.04
N PHE A 285 -7.44 7.12 13.10
CA PHE A 285 -6.42 7.55 14.05
C PHE A 285 -6.01 9.00 13.80
N ILE A 286 -5.65 9.35 12.56
CA ILE A 286 -5.26 10.73 12.20
C ILE A 286 -6.43 11.71 12.39
N ARG A 287 -7.67 11.27 12.08
CA ARG A 287 -8.88 12.03 12.42
C ARG A 287 -9.00 12.30 13.93
N GLY A 288 -8.76 11.28 14.75
CA GLY A 288 -8.79 11.36 16.21
C GLY A 288 -7.73 12.30 16.78
N LEU A 289 -6.59 12.45 16.11
CA LEU A 289 -5.58 13.46 16.44
C LEU A 289 -6.00 14.89 16.06
N GLY A 290 -7.02 15.05 15.22
CA GLY A 290 -7.58 16.34 14.80
C GLY A 290 -7.31 16.71 13.34
N TYR A 291 -6.67 15.85 12.56
CA TYR A 291 -6.26 16.17 11.19
C TYR A 291 -7.15 15.54 10.12
N ASN A 292 -7.01 16.02 8.88
CA ASN A 292 -7.70 15.50 7.71
C ASN A 292 -6.77 14.69 6.83
N VAL A 293 -7.31 13.64 6.23
CA VAL A 293 -6.57 12.74 5.36
C VAL A 293 -7.34 12.50 4.07
N THR A 294 -6.61 12.29 2.99
CA THR A 294 -7.13 11.80 1.73
C THR A 294 -6.35 10.57 1.34
N TYR A 295 -7.07 9.46 1.17
CA TYR A 295 -6.43 8.24 0.68
C TYR A 295 -5.98 8.42 -0.76
N GLY A 296 -4.78 7.93 -1.06
CA GLY A 296 -4.13 8.12 -2.34
C GLY A 296 -4.42 7.03 -3.36
N HIS A 297 -4.67 5.77 -2.95
CA HIS A 297 -4.42 4.56 -3.77
C HIS A 297 -4.62 4.74 -5.27
N ASP A 298 -5.87 4.91 -5.68
CA ASP A 298 -6.22 4.90 -7.08
C ASP A 298 -5.89 6.24 -7.75
N LEU A 299 -5.63 7.32 -7.00
CA LEU A 299 -5.28 8.68 -7.46
C LEU A 299 -3.87 8.85 -7.96
N GLN A 300 -2.99 7.87 -7.84
CA GLN A 300 -1.57 8.14 -8.00
C GLN A 300 -0.73 6.96 -8.47
N SER A 301 0.47 7.27 -8.95
CA SER A 301 1.50 6.29 -9.23
C SER A 301 2.21 5.84 -7.96
N ALA A 302 1.88 4.65 -7.49
CA ALA A 302 2.34 4.13 -6.20
C ALA A 302 3.87 4.21 -6.04
N VAL A 303 4.60 3.74 -7.05
CA VAL A 303 6.08 3.69 -7.07
C VAL A 303 6.72 5.08 -7.00
N ALA A 304 6.03 6.12 -7.47
CA ALA A 304 6.57 7.48 -7.43
C ALA A 304 6.80 7.96 -5.99
N TRP A 305 5.87 7.67 -5.08
CA TRP A 305 5.99 8.07 -3.68
C TRP A 305 7.05 7.28 -2.92
N ASP A 306 7.34 6.04 -3.31
CA ASP A 306 8.40 5.25 -2.68
C ASP A 306 9.77 5.83 -2.96
N MET A 307 9.99 6.28 -4.21
CA MET A 307 11.19 7.01 -4.58
C MET A 307 11.25 8.36 -3.88
N TRP A 308 10.13 9.09 -3.89
CA TRP A 308 10.05 10.45 -3.36
C TRP A 308 10.18 10.53 -1.83
N SER A 309 9.82 9.46 -1.14
CA SER A 309 9.97 9.30 0.31
C SER A 309 11.25 8.56 0.72
N GLY A 310 12.04 8.11 -0.26
CA GLY A 310 13.29 7.39 -0.03
C GLY A 310 13.12 5.98 0.52
N VAL A 311 11.95 5.36 0.42
CA VAL A 311 11.74 3.97 0.87
C VAL A 311 12.55 3.00 0.02
N GLY A 312 12.66 3.25 -1.28
CA GLY A 312 13.49 2.48 -2.18
C GLY A 312 13.79 3.23 -3.47
N GLU A 313 14.40 2.53 -4.41
CA GLU A 313 14.81 3.06 -5.71
C GLU A 313 14.03 2.41 -6.86
N HIS A 314 13.82 3.17 -7.94
CA HIS A 314 13.24 2.62 -9.15
C HIS A 314 14.09 1.45 -9.65
N CYS A 315 13.45 0.39 -10.14
CA CYS A 315 14.16 -0.75 -10.70
C CYS A 315 13.65 -1.10 -12.09
N ARG A 316 14.40 -1.93 -12.82
CA ARG A 316 14.06 -2.33 -14.20
C ARG A 316 12.67 -2.95 -14.34
N MET A 317 12.13 -3.56 -13.29
CA MET A 317 10.79 -4.14 -13.31
C MET A 317 9.69 -3.08 -13.50
N GLY A 318 9.96 -1.81 -13.18
CA GLY A 318 9.10 -0.64 -13.44
C GLY A 318 7.78 -0.60 -12.66
N GLN A 319 7.34 -1.72 -12.10
CA GLN A 319 6.05 -1.88 -11.43
C GLN A 319 6.15 -1.92 -9.90
N VAL A 320 7.34 -2.22 -9.38
CA VAL A 320 7.61 -2.29 -7.94
C VAL A 320 8.90 -1.52 -7.62
N ILE A 321 8.95 -0.93 -6.44
CA ILE A 321 10.16 -0.30 -5.93
C ILE A 321 11.18 -1.37 -5.49
N GLY A 322 12.47 -1.10 -5.67
CA GLY A 322 13.52 -1.88 -5.01
C GLY A 322 13.88 -1.27 -3.67
N SER A 323 13.41 -1.87 -2.57
CA SER A 323 13.84 -1.46 -1.22
C SER A 323 15.14 -2.17 -0.79
N PRO A 324 16.01 -1.52 -0.03
CA PRO A 324 17.20 -2.15 0.54
C PRO A 324 16.91 -3.38 1.41
N GLU A 325 15.81 -3.35 2.15
CA GLU A 325 15.49 -4.33 3.18
C GLU A 325 14.67 -5.51 2.63
N TYR A 326 13.83 -5.27 1.62
CA TYR A 326 12.86 -6.26 1.12
C TYR A 326 12.90 -6.46 -0.40
N GLY A 327 13.79 -5.76 -1.12
CA GLY A 327 13.78 -5.78 -2.58
C GLY A 327 12.43 -5.33 -3.15
N GLY A 328 11.94 -6.04 -4.17
CA GLY A 328 10.66 -5.79 -4.83
C GLY A 328 9.42 -6.38 -4.14
N LEU A 329 9.51 -6.71 -2.85
CA LEU A 329 8.47 -7.41 -2.08
C LEU A 329 7.61 -6.47 -1.23
N LEU A 330 7.43 -5.24 -1.71
CA LEU A 330 6.59 -4.24 -1.07
C LEU A 330 5.46 -3.86 -2.02
N ARG A 331 4.24 -3.74 -1.48
CA ARG A 331 3.15 -3.00 -2.15
C ARG A 331 2.93 -1.70 -1.42
N THR A 332 2.86 -0.63 -2.19
CA THR A 332 2.85 0.73 -1.67
C THR A 332 1.54 1.45 -1.94
N HIS A 333 1.16 2.33 -1.01
CA HIS A 333 0.01 3.21 -1.10
C HIS A 333 0.33 4.57 -0.47
N ALA A 334 -0.20 5.64 -1.04
CA ALA A 334 -0.05 6.98 -0.49
C ALA A 334 -1.26 7.39 0.37
N VAL A 335 -1.02 8.15 1.42
CA VAL A 335 -2.04 8.92 2.17
C VAL A 335 -1.59 10.37 2.20
N PHE A 336 -2.46 11.30 1.79
CA PHE A 336 -2.20 12.74 1.81
C PHE A 336 -2.80 13.36 3.07
N LEU A 337 -2.07 14.24 3.74
CA LEU A 337 -2.50 14.87 4.99
C LEU A 337 -1.94 16.28 5.18
N TYR A 338 -2.59 17.03 6.07
CA TYR A 338 -2.20 18.41 6.46
C TYR A 338 -0.87 18.45 7.18
#